data_AF-A0A3A3FMB6-F1
#
_entry.id   AF-A0A3A3FMB6-F1
#
_cell.length_a   1.000
_cell.length_b   1.000
_cell.length_c   1.000
_cell.angle_alpha   90.00
_cell.angle_beta   90.00
_cell.angle_gamma   90.00
#
_symmetry.space_group_name_H-M   'P 1'
#
loop_
_entity.id
_entity.type
_entity.pdbx_description
1 polymer ?
#
loop_
_entity_poly.entity_id
_entity_poly.type
_entity_poly.pdbx_seq_one_letter_code
_entity_poly.pdbx_strand_id
1 'polypeptide(L)'
;MSKRGDITTGRLIYTCNCGWMDLGHMRSSETRPHGSARYLWEDVLHERGLTMPVYPGSHVIGYRQSMTRFGITSEHFKAYWIKKGLTVARRQAVALSVFMEVTHGFESLQQKYSLITDSGYSEEDLVSNLVGFYSVVMGLNWAATCKPVSKEASFAIWDMHGSVGSRKNRSFKPNFYPCKECKDTHGIETPSFPAIFNVIQPARKEIDFGDVGKNTLVPRQLQTALYRHL
;
A
#
# COMPACT_ATOMS: atom_id res chain seq x y z
N MET A 1 -9.96 -8.22 -4.88
CA MET A 1 -11.25 -7.51 -4.98
C MET A 1 -12.15 -7.90 -3.82
N SER A 2 -12.50 -6.90 -3.03
CA SER A 2 -13.47 -6.99 -1.94
C SER A 2 -14.87 -7.25 -2.46
N LYS A 3 -15.65 -8.00 -1.68
CA LYS A 3 -17.04 -8.35 -1.94
C LYS A 3 -17.91 -7.79 -0.82
N ARG A 4 -19.22 -7.70 -1.07
CA ARG A 4 -20.20 -7.27 -0.06
C ARG A 4 -20.08 -8.04 1.26
N GLY A 5 -19.83 -9.35 1.19
CA GLY A 5 -19.65 -10.20 2.37
C GLY A 5 -18.43 -9.86 3.23
N ASP A 6 -17.43 -9.14 2.69
CA ASP A 6 -16.28 -8.67 3.45
C ASP A 6 -16.66 -7.55 4.46
N ILE A 7 -17.83 -6.92 4.29
CA ILE A 7 -18.41 -6.00 5.30
C ILE A 7 -18.86 -6.78 6.54
N THR A 8 -19.46 -7.97 6.35
CA THR A 8 -19.88 -8.84 7.46
C THR A 8 -18.69 -9.25 8.32
N THR A 9 -17.57 -9.60 7.68
CA THR A 9 -16.34 -10.01 8.38
C THR A 9 -15.57 -8.82 8.97
N GLY A 10 -15.93 -7.59 8.60
CA GLY A 10 -15.22 -6.38 9.00
C GLY A 10 -13.90 -6.16 8.25
N ARG A 11 -13.64 -6.93 7.19
CA ARG A 11 -12.49 -6.73 6.32
C ARG A 11 -12.66 -5.47 5.47
N LEU A 12 -13.84 -5.26 4.90
CA LEU A 12 -14.19 -4.06 4.14
C LEU A 12 -15.07 -3.15 4.99
N ILE A 13 -14.73 -1.87 5.07
CA ILE A 13 -15.47 -0.88 5.86
C ILE A 13 -15.46 0.47 5.16
N TYR A 14 -16.57 1.20 5.22
CA TYR A 14 -16.58 2.59 4.80
C TYR A 14 -16.09 3.49 5.94
N THR A 15 -15.45 4.60 5.60
CA THR A 15 -14.91 5.55 6.55
C THR A 15 -15.20 6.96 6.09
N CYS A 16 -15.46 7.87 7.03
CA CYS A 16 -15.88 9.22 6.67
C CYS A 16 -14.79 10.04 5.99
N ASN A 17 -13.53 9.85 6.38
CA ASN A 17 -12.42 10.65 5.88
C ASN A 17 -11.50 9.90 4.90
N CYS A 18 -11.65 8.58 4.77
CA CYS A 18 -10.79 7.78 3.87
C CYS A 18 -11.58 6.93 2.86
N GLY A 19 -12.91 7.11 2.75
CA GLY A 19 -13.74 6.35 1.81
C GLY A 19 -13.77 4.87 2.16
N TRP A 20 -13.88 4.01 1.15
CA TRP A 20 -13.79 2.56 1.32
C TRP A 20 -12.37 2.10 1.69
N MET A 21 -12.30 1.23 2.71
CA MET A 21 -11.05 0.68 3.22
C MET A 21 -11.15 -0.85 3.30
N ASP A 22 -10.22 -1.57 2.67
CA ASP A 22 -9.99 -2.99 2.92
C ASP A 22 -8.82 -3.15 3.90
N LEU A 23 -9.14 -3.61 5.11
CA LEU A 23 -8.16 -3.79 6.18
C LEU A 23 -7.14 -4.89 5.87
N GLY A 24 -7.43 -5.78 4.93
CA GLY A 24 -6.50 -6.75 4.37
C GLY A 24 -5.40 -6.11 3.51
N HIS A 25 -5.66 -4.96 2.88
CA HIS A 25 -4.63 -4.18 2.19
C HIS A 25 -3.80 -3.34 3.17
N MET A 26 -4.43 -2.82 4.22
CA MET A 26 -3.73 -2.04 5.26
C MET A 26 -2.74 -2.87 6.07
N ARG A 27 -3.17 -4.07 6.44
CA ARG A 27 -2.29 -5.09 7.01
C ARG A 27 -1.65 -5.77 5.81
N SER A 28 -0.57 -5.24 5.27
CA SER A 28 0.20 -5.96 4.25
C SER A 28 0.66 -7.29 4.87
N SER A 29 -0.16 -8.32 4.72
CA SER A 29 -0.13 -9.59 5.45
C SER A 29 0.90 -10.52 4.82
N GLU A 30 1.99 -9.94 4.35
CA GLU A 30 3.11 -10.70 3.87
C GLU A 30 3.86 -11.18 5.12
N THR A 31 3.58 -12.42 5.50
CA THR A 31 4.42 -13.22 6.39
C THR A 31 5.81 -13.46 5.79
N ARG A 32 6.03 -13.02 4.54
CA ARG A 32 7.28 -13.11 3.79
C ARG A 32 8.14 -11.86 4.04
N PRO A 33 9.45 -12.03 4.30
CA PRO A 33 10.40 -10.92 4.31
C PRO A 33 10.28 -10.06 3.03
N HIS A 34 10.44 -8.74 3.18
CA HIS A 34 10.39 -7.73 2.10
C HIS A 34 9.02 -7.47 1.45
N GLY A 35 7.95 -8.05 2.00
CA GLY A 35 6.59 -7.97 1.46
C GLY A 35 5.65 -6.95 2.11
N SER A 36 6.08 -6.35 3.23
CA SER A 36 5.24 -5.43 4.00
C SER A 36 5.83 -4.03 4.04
N ALA A 37 4.98 -3.02 4.17
CA ALA A 37 5.42 -1.65 4.42
C ALA A 37 6.33 -1.57 5.67
N ARG A 38 6.12 -2.47 6.65
CA ARG A 38 6.97 -2.60 7.83
C ARG A 38 8.37 -3.05 7.45
N TYR A 39 8.53 -4.12 6.67
CA TYR A 39 9.85 -4.57 6.24
C TYR A 39 10.58 -3.50 5.43
N LEU A 40 9.88 -2.86 4.48
CA LEU A 40 10.43 -1.73 3.74
C LEU A 40 10.91 -0.63 4.68
N TRP A 41 10.07 -0.21 5.62
CA TRP A 41 10.41 0.85 6.55
C TRP A 41 11.62 0.50 7.40
N GLU A 42 11.68 -0.72 7.93
CA GLU A 42 12.79 -1.18 8.75
C GLU A 42 14.11 -1.30 7.96
N ASP A 43 14.05 -1.74 6.70
CA ASP A 43 15.23 -1.85 5.83
C ASP A 43 15.81 -0.47 5.51
N VAL A 44 14.94 0.52 5.24
CA VAL A 44 15.35 1.92 4.99
C VAL A 44 15.80 2.60 6.29
N LEU A 45 15.05 2.42 7.38
CA LEU A 45 15.29 3.07 8.68
C LEU A 45 16.61 2.61 9.30
N HIS A 46 16.87 1.30 9.29
CA HIS A 46 18.05 0.71 9.93
C HIS A 46 19.15 0.35 8.94
N GLU A 47 19.01 0.77 7.67
CA GLU A 47 20.01 0.57 6.62
C GLU A 47 20.41 -0.90 6.42
N ARG A 48 19.44 -1.82 6.55
CA ARG A 48 19.67 -3.29 6.59
C ARG A 48 19.89 -3.92 5.22
N GLY A 49 19.99 -3.10 4.17
CA GLY A 49 20.25 -3.56 2.81
C GLY A 49 21.68 -4.07 2.60
N LEU A 50 21.90 -4.70 1.45
CA LEU A 50 23.22 -5.19 1.06
C LEU A 50 24.14 -4.02 0.68
N THR A 51 25.39 -4.07 1.11
CA THR A 51 26.41 -3.14 0.60
C THR A 51 26.99 -3.71 -0.70
N MET A 52 26.97 -2.93 -1.78
CA MET A 52 27.49 -3.35 -3.09
C MET A 52 28.53 -2.34 -3.59
N PRO A 53 29.72 -2.78 -4.07
CA PRO A 53 30.75 -1.86 -4.56
C PRO A 53 30.31 -0.92 -5.68
N VAL A 54 29.35 -1.35 -6.51
CA VAL A 54 28.78 -0.55 -7.60
C VAL A 54 27.90 0.61 -7.10
N TYR A 55 27.47 0.59 -5.84
CA TYR A 55 26.70 1.64 -5.18
C TYR A 55 27.42 2.12 -3.91
N PRO A 56 28.57 2.80 -4.03
CA PRO A 56 29.33 3.25 -2.88
C PRO A 56 28.51 4.22 -2.02
N GLY A 57 28.66 4.13 -0.70
CA GLY A 57 27.91 4.98 0.25
C GLY A 57 26.41 4.67 0.33
N SER A 58 25.95 3.59 -0.30
CA SER A 58 24.54 3.17 -0.32
C SER A 58 24.36 1.75 0.21
N HIS A 59 23.14 1.41 0.58
CA HIS A 59 22.70 0.02 0.75
C HIS A 59 21.65 -0.31 -0.31
N VAL A 60 21.52 -1.59 -0.64
CA VAL A 60 20.59 -2.10 -1.65
C VAL A 60 19.51 -2.92 -0.98
N ILE A 61 18.25 -2.57 -1.22
CA ILE A 61 17.09 -3.30 -0.70
C ILE A 61 16.26 -3.86 -1.86
N GLY A 62 15.49 -4.89 -1.56
CA GLY A 62 14.41 -5.38 -2.41
C GLY A 62 13.07 -5.08 -1.75
N TYR A 63 12.06 -4.72 -2.54
CA TYR A 63 10.68 -4.59 -2.08
C TYR A 63 9.74 -5.27 -3.06
N ARG A 64 8.74 -5.97 -2.52
CA ARG A 64 7.72 -6.66 -3.31
C ARG A 64 6.33 -6.43 -2.76
N GLN A 65 5.36 -6.58 -3.64
CA GLN A 65 3.97 -6.87 -3.29
C GLN A 65 3.51 -8.09 -4.09
N SER A 66 2.79 -8.96 -3.41
CA SER A 66 2.33 -10.23 -3.96
C SER A 66 0.93 -10.60 -3.48
N MET A 67 0.24 -11.41 -4.27
CA MET A 67 -1.02 -12.04 -3.88
C MET A 67 -1.04 -13.47 -4.41
N THR A 68 -1.35 -14.42 -3.53
CA THR A 68 -1.63 -15.80 -3.92
C THR A 68 -3.13 -16.04 -3.89
N ARG A 69 -3.69 -16.50 -5.00
CA ARG A 69 -5.11 -16.89 -5.10
C ARG A 69 -5.24 -18.18 -5.91
N PHE A 70 -5.94 -19.17 -5.35
CA PHE A 70 -6.11 -20.49 -5.97
C PHE A 70 -4.79 -21.15 -6.41
N GLY A 71 -3.72 -21.00 -5.61
CA GLY A 71 -2.39 -21.54 -5.93
C GLY A 71 -1.57 -20.72 -6.93
N ILE A 72 -2.14 -19.70 -7.58
CA ILE A 72 -1.43 -18.80 -8.49
C ILE A 72 -0.93 -17.59 -7.70
N THR A 73 0.36 -17.28 -7.81
CA THR A 73 0.97 -16.10 -7.19
C THR A 73 1.26 -15.05 -8.26
N SER A 74 0.68 -13.87 -8.11
CA SER A 74 1.09 -12.66 -8.82
C SER A 74 2.04 -11.87 -7.93
N GLU A 75 3.16 -11.42 -8.46
CA GLU A 75 4.17 -10.69 -7.71
C GLU A 75 4.75 -9.55 -8.56
N HIS A 76 4.96 -8.40 -7.92
CA HIS A 76 5.75 -7.31 -8.46
C HIS A 76 6.91 -7.01 -7.50
N PHE A 77 8.14 -7.20 -7.96
CA PHE A 77 9.36 -6.98 -7.18
C PHE A 77 10.26 -5.96 -7.87
N LYS A 78 10.87 -5.08 -7.07
CA LYS A 78 11.91 -4.15 -7.50
C LYS A 78 13.04 -4.06 -6.47
N ALA A 79 14.24 -3.72 -6.94
CA ALA A 79 15.39 -3.47 -6.10
C ALA A 79 15.89 -2.03 -6.27
N TYR A 80 16.34 -1.44 -5.16
CA TYR A 80 16.71 -0.03 -5.08
C TYR A 80 18.02 0.12 -4.32
N TRP A 81 18.91 0.99 -4.79
CA TRP A 81 19.98 1.53 -3.96
C TRP A 81 19.46 2.74 -3.19
N ILE A 82 19.91 2.93 -1.95
CA ILE A 82 19.51 4.03 -1.06
C ILE A 82 20.76 4.55 -0.35
N LYS A 83 20.96 5.87 -0.36
CA LYS A 83 22.06 6.52 0.35
C LYS A 83 22.00 6.22 1.85
N LYS A 84 23.16 5.94 2.43
CA LYS A 84 23.31 5.80 3.89
C LYS A 84 23.36 7.18 4.56
N GLY A 85 23.03 7.23 5.86
CA GLY A 85 23.14 8.45 6.67
C GLY A 85 22.04 9.48 6.44
N LEU A 86 20.96 9.14 5.72
CA LEU A 86 19.82 10.04 5.53
C LEU A 86 19.12 10.36 6.86
N THR A 87 18.54 11.56 6.97
CA THR A 87 17.66 11.91 8.10
C THR A 87 16.39 11.07 8.09
N VAL A 88 15.72 10.92 9.23
CA VAL A 88 14.46 10.16 9.32
C VAL A 88 13.42 10.66 8.32
N ALA A 89 13.25 11.98 8.17
CA ALA A 89 12.33 12.55 7.20
C ALA A 89 12.67 12.17 5.74
N ARG A 90 13.96 12.14 5.38
CA ARG A 90 14.39 11.70 4.05
C ARG A 90 14.21 10.20 3.85
N ARG A 91 14.43 9.39 4.90
CA ARG A 91 14.14 7.95 4.89
C ARG A 91 12.65 7.70 4.66
N GLN A 92 11.76 8.45 5.32
CA GLN A 92 10.31 8.36 5.12
C GLN A 92 9.93 8.69 3.67
N ALA A 93 10.51 9.77 3.11
CA ALA A 93 10.28 10.18 1.73
C ALA A 93 10.74 9.12 0.71
N VAL A 94 11.90 8.48 0.93
CA VAL A 94 12.40 7.38 0.11
C VAL A 94 11.50 6.15 0.22
N ALA A 95 11.15 5.75 1.44
CA ALA A 95 10.26 4.61 1.67
C ALA A 95 8.90 4.80 1.00
N LEU A 96 8.33 6.01 1.07
CA LEU A 96 7.07 6.32 0.41
C LEU A 96 7.18 6.21 -1.12
N SER A 97 8.26 6.73 -1.73
CA SER A 97 8.46 6.62 -3.17
C SER A 97 8.59 5.18 -3.65
N VAL A 98 9.40 4.37 -2.94
CA VAL A 98 9.55 2.94 -3.24
C VAL A 98 8.21 2.22 -3.10
N PHE A 99 7.48 2.49 -2.01
CA PHE A 99 6.17 1.91 -1.75
C PHE A 99 5.18 2.21 -2.87
N MET A 100 4.98 3.50 -3.19
CA MET A 100 4.01 3.94 -4.19
C MET A 100 4.32 3.38 -5.58
N GLU A 101 5.60 3.32 -5.96
CA GLU A 101 6.01 2.77 -7.25
C GLU A 101 5.70 1.26 -7.35
N VAL A 102 6.08 0.49 -6.34
CA VAL A 102 5.81 -0.96 -6.32
C VAL A 102 4.31 -1.23 -6.25
N THR A 103 3.54 -0.43 -5.49
CA THR A 103 2.08 -0.53 -5.45
C THR A 103 1.44 -0.30 -6.81
N HIS A 104 1.81 0.77 -7.52
CA HIS A 104 1.31 0.99 -8.87
C HIS A 104 1.70 -0.14 -9.83
N GLY A 105 2.94 -0.64 -9.74
CA GLY A 105 3.40 -1.75 -10.56
C GLY A 105 2.58 -3.03 -10.32
N PHE A 106 2.27 -3.33 -9.06
CA PHE A 106 1.46 -4.47 -8.65
C PHE A 106 0.00 -4.36 -9.09
N GLU A 107 -0.66 -3.22 -8.85
CA GLU A 107 -2.05 -2.98 -9.27
C GLU A 107 -2.20 -3.05 -10.80
N SER A 108 -1.20 -2.53 -11.53
CA SER A 108 -1.15 -2.62 -13.00
C SER A 108 -0.98 -4.06 -13.48
N LEU A 109 -0.21 -4.88 -12.75
CA LEU A 109 -0.06 -6.30 -13.03
C LEU A 109 -1.38 -7.04 -12.81
N GLN A 110 -2.06 -6.81 -11.68
CA GLN A 110 -3.37 -7.41 -11.39
C GLN A 110 -4.43 -7.01 -12.42
N GLN A 111 -4.41 -5.76 -12.88
CA GLN A 111 -5.29 -5.29 -13.95
C GLN A 111 -5.02 -5.99 -15.29
N LYS A 112 -3.78 -6.32 -15.64
CA LYS A 112 -3.49 -7.04 -16.90
C LYS A 112 -4.08 -8.45 -16.92
N TYR A 113 -4.29 -9.05 -15.75
CA TYR A 113 -4.99 -10.33 -15.62
C TYR A 113 -6.52 -10.15 -15.50
N SER A 114 -7.07 -9.04 -16.02
CA SER A 114 -8.49 -8.69 -15.87
C SER A 114 -9.47 -9.64 -16.55
N LEU A 115 -9.03 -10.39 -17.56
CA LEU A 115 -9.83 -11.40 -18.25
C LEU A 115 -10.33 -12.51 -17.31
N ILE A 116 -9.74 -12.64 -16.11
CA ILE A 116 -10.11 -13.64 -15.10
C ILE A 116 -10.55 -12.95 -13.79
N THR A 117 -10.10 -11.72 -13.51
CA THR A 117 -10.40 -11.04 -12.23
C THR A 117 -10.54 -9.53 -12.37
N ASP A 118 -11.53 -8.91 -11.75
CA ASP A 118 -11.65 -7.44 -11.74
C ASP A 118 -10.86 -6.79 -10.57
N SER A 119 -9.64 -7.29 -10.31
CA SER A 119 -8.95 -7.07 -9.03
C SER A 119 -7.93 -5.94 -8.95
N GLY A 120 -7.49 -5.36 -10.06
CA GLY A 120 -6.53 -4.25 -10.04
C GLY A 120 -7.22 -2.89 -9.93
N TYR A 121 -6.65 -2.00 -9.12
CA TYR A 121 -7.11 -0.62 -8.90
C TYR A 121 -8.58 -0.53 -8.46
N SER A 122 -9.07 -1.47 -7.66
CA SER A 122 -10.36 -1.33 -6.98
C SER A 122 -10.36 -0.03 -6.18
N GLU A 123 -11.54 0.54 -5.96
CA GLU A 123 -11.69 1.88 -5.38
C GLU A 123 -10.90 2.09 -4.07
N GLU A 124 -10.86 1.04 -3.25
CA GLU A 124 -10.23 1.00 -1.94
C GLU A 124 -8.72 0.72 -1.96
N ASP A 125 -8.20 0.10 -3.03
CA ASP A 125 -6.90 -0.59 -3.01
C ASP A 125 -5.75 0.38 -2.66
N LEU A 126 -5.59 1.45 -3.45
CA LEU A 126 -4.49 2.40 -3.27
C LEU A 126 -4.60 3.17 -1.94
N VAL A 127 -5.81 3.59 -1.56
CA VAL A 127 -6.03 4.33 -0.31
C VAL A 127 -5.74 3.44 0.88
N SER A 128 -6.20 2.19 0.87
CA SER A 128 -5.92 1.20 1.91
C SER A 128 -4.42 0.93 2.04
N ASN A 129 -3.73 0.75 0.92
CA ASN A 129 -2.28 0.60 0.87
C ASN A 129 -1.57 1.81 1.51
N LEU A 130 -1.94 3.04 1.13
CA LEU A 130 -1.32 4.27 1.67
C LEU A 130 -1.58 4.45 3.18
N VAL A 131 -2.81 4.29 3.63
CA VAL A 131 -3.15 4.42 5.06
C VAL A 131 -2.41 3.37 5.88
N GLY A 132 -2.28 2.15 5.36
CA GLY A 132 -1.46 1.08 5.96
C GLY A 132 0.01 1.48 6.08
N PHE A 133 0.59 2.05 5.02
CA PHE A 133 1.96 2.58 5.05
C PHE A 133 2.15 3.66 6.12
N TYR A 134 1.25 4.65 6.19
CA TYR A 134 1.32 5.72 7.21
C TYR A 134 1.15 5.19 8.64
N SER A 135 0.29 4.18 8.84
CA SER A 135 0.13 3.51 10.13
C SER A 135 1.44 2.87 10.59
N VAL A 136 2.22 2.31 9.65
CA VAL A 136 3.52 1.70 9.92
C VAL A 136 4.61 2.73 10.17
N VAL A 137 4.74 3.72 9.28
CA VAL A 137 5.89 4.64 9.23
C VAL A 137 5.76 5.79 10.23
N MET A 138 4.53 6.22 10.50
CA MET A 138 4.24 7.32 11.42
C MET A 138 3.55 6.88 12.72
N GLY A 139 3.26 5.57 12.88
CA GLY A 139 2.53 5.08 14.05
C GLY A 139 1.08 5.58 14.12
N LEU A 140 0.49 5.92 12.97
CA LEU A 140 -0.81 6.56 12.89
C LEU A 140 -1.94 5.59 13.30
N ASN A 141 -2.84 6.06 14.17
CA ASN A 141 -4.09 5.35 14.46
C ASN A 141 -5.11 5.63 13.35
N TRP A 142 -5.16 4.75 12.37
CA TRP A 142 -6.01 4.93 11.18
C TRP A 142 -7.49 5.08 11.53
N ALA A 143 -8.00 4.36 12.54
CA ALA A 143 -9.41 4.42 12.90
C ALA A 143 -9.77 5.79 13.47
N ALA A 144 -8.88 6.35 14.32
CA ALA A 144 -9.04 7.69 14.86
C ALA A 144 -9.03 8.78 13.77
N THR A 145 -8.24 8.58 12.71
CA THR A 145 -8.07 9.52 11.59
C THR A 145 -9.17 9.38 10.52
N CYS A 146 -9.45 8.16 10.08
CA CYS A 146 -10.38 7.87 8.98
C CYS A 146 -11.86 7.85 9.41
N LYS A 147 -12.15 7.64 10.71
CA LYS A 147 -13.51 7.60 11.27
C LYS A 147 -14.37 6.50 10.61
N PRO A 148 -14.10 5.21 10.88
CA PRO A 148 -14.89 4.11 10.35
C PRO A 148 -16.34 4.19 10.82
N VAL A 149 -17.28 3.90 9.92
CA VAL A 149 -18.71 3.83 10.26
C VAL A 149 -19.13 2.41 10.62
N SER A 150 -20.36 2.25 11.10
CA SER A 150 -20.97 0.94 11.36
C SER A 150 -21.02 0.04 10.12
N LYS A 151 -21.23 -1.26 10.35
CA LYS A 151 -21.45 -2.21 9.25
C LYS A 151 -22.73 -1.88 8.49
N GLU A 152 -23.76 -1.45 9.21
CA GLU A 152 -25.06 -1.05 8.68
C GLU A 152 -24.91 0.13 7.72
N ALA A 153 -24.16 1.16 8.11
CA ALA A 153 -23.86 2.29 7.23
C ALA A 153 -22.98 1.89 6.04
N SER A 154 -22.00 1.00 6.24
CA SER A 154 -21.20 0.44 5.14
C SER A 154 -22.09 -0.31 4.14
N PHE A 155 -22.99 -1.17 4.60
CA PHE A 155 -23.96 -1.86 3.72
C PHE A 155 -24.85 -0.88 2.97
N ALA A 156 -25.36 0.16 3.63
CA ALA A 156 -26.20 1.15 2.98
C ALA A 156 -25.50 1.84 1.79
N ILE A 157 -24.21 2.19 1.95
CA ILE A 157 -23.41 2.78 0.87
C ILE A 157 -23.14 1.76 -0.23
N TRP A 158 -22.79 0.52 0.14
CA TRP A 158 -22.56 -0.55 -0.83
C TRP A 158 -23.82 -0.83 -1.66
N ASP A 159 -24.99 -0.94 -1.02
CA ASP A 159 -26.25 -1.28 -1.67
C ASP A 159 -26.73 -0.18 -2.61
N MET A 160 -26.39 1.08 -2.29
CA MET A 160 -26.71 2.23 -3.14
C MET A 160 -25.75 2.37 -4.33
N HIS A 161 -24.45 2.12 -4.15
CA HIS A 161 -23.43 2.45 -5.15
C HIS A 161 -22.82 1.24 -5.86
N GLY A 162 -23.07 0.02 -5.38
CA GLY A 162 -22.58 -1.24 -5.94
C GLY A 162 -21.17 -1.61 -5.47
N SER A 163 -20.53 -2.55 -6.18
CA SER A 163 -19.25 -3.12 -5.76
C SER A 163 -18.07 -2.15 -5.93
N VAL A 164 -17.24 -2.04 -4.89
CA VAL A 164 -15.99 -1.25 -4.91
C VAL A 164 -15.02 -1.70 -6.00
N GLY A 165 -14.99 -3.00 -6.30
CA GLY A 165 -14.13 -3.56 -7.33
C GLY A 165 -14.44 -3.11 -8.76
N SER A 166 -15.72 -2.87 -9.06
CA SER A 166 -16.14 -2.40 -10.39
C SER A 166 -15.81 -0.92 -10.64
N ARG A 167 -15.44 -0.18 -9.60
CA ARG A 167 -15.08 1.24 -9.67
C ARG A 167 -13.57 1.36 -9.51
N LYS A 168 -12.93 2.00 -10.48
CA LYS A 168 -11.47 2.10 -10.48
C LYS A 168 -10.98 3.39 -9.87
N ASN A 169 -10.02 3.28 -8.96
CA ASN A 169 -9.31 4.41 -8.39
C ASN A 169 -7.80 4.23 -8.60
N ARG A 170 -7.24 5.04 -9.51
CA ARG A 170 -5.79 5.08 -9.80
C ARG A 170 -5.07 6.17 -9.01
N SER A 171 -5.75 6.80 -8.06
CA SER A 171 -5.22 7.82 -7.19
C SER A 171 -5.10 7.29 -5.76
N PHE A 172 -4.14 7.80 -5.01
CA PHE A 172 -4.05 7.59 -3.56
C PHE A 172 -5.01 8.46 -2.75
N LYS A 173 -6.01 9.06 -3.41
CA LYS A 173 -7.09 9.83 -2.77
C LYS A 173 -8.38 9.04 -2.82
N PRO A 174 -9.18 9.04 -1.75
CA PRO A 174 -10.46 8.33 -1.72
C PRO A 174 -11.51 8.99 -2.60
N ASN A 175 -12.46 8.18 -3.04
CA ASN A 175 -13.77 8.64 -3.46
C ASN A 175 -14.69 8.64 -2.24
N PHE A 176 -15.59 9.63 -2.18
CA PHE A 176 -16.53 9.80 -1.08
C PHE A 176 -17.97 9.65 -1.57
N TYR A 177 -18.79 9.09 -0.69
CA TYR A 177 -20.22 8.93 -0.86
C TYR A 177 -20.98 9.63 0.26
N PRO A 178 -22.22 10.07 -0.01
CA PRO A 178 -23.13 10.52 1.04
C PRO A 178 -23.27 9.47 2.13
N CYS A 179 -23.03 9.86 3.38
CA CYS A 179 -23.14 8.95 4.52
C CYS A 179 -23.84 9.65 5.68
N LYS A 180 -25.02 9.16 6.03
CA LYS A 180 -25.82 9.69 7.15
C LYS A 180 -25.07 9.58 8.48
N GLU A 181 -24.44 8.45 8.75
CA GLU A 181 -23.68 8.24 9.99
C GLU A 181 -22.48 9.17 10.12
N CYS A 182 -21.80 9.49 9.00
CA CYS A 182 -20.72 10.47 9.03
C CYS A 182 -21.19 11.84 9.51
N LYS A 183 -22.38 12.28 9.06
CA LYS A 183 -22.98 13.52 9.53
C LYS A 183 -23.44 13.41 10.98
N ASP A 184 -24.26 12.41 11.27
CA ASP A 184 -25.02 12.35 12.53
C ASP A 184 -24.16 11.91 13.73
N THR A 185 -23.17 11.04 13.50
CA THR A 185 -22.34 10.46 14.56
C THR A 185 -20.96 11.11 14.63
N HIS A 186 -20.34 11.40 13.48
CA HIS A 186 -19.01 11.99 13.43
C HIS A 186 -19.00 13.50 13.21
N GLY A 187 -20.15 14.13 12.94
CA GLY A 187 -20.24 15.57 12.68
C GLY A 187 -19.56 16.00 11.36
N ILE A 188 -19.37 15.08 10.42
CA ILE A 188 -18.67 15.31 9.15
C ILE A 188 -19.70 15.56 8.06
N GLU A 189 -19.90 16.82 7.70
CA GLU A 189 -20.79 17.20 6.59
C GLU A 189 -20.10 17.10 5.23
N THR A 190 -18.84 17.53 5.16
CA THR A 190 -18.02 17.45 3.95
C THR A 190 -16.81 16.56 4.24
N PRO A 191 -16.78 15.33 3.71
CA PRO A 191 -15.65 14.43 3.92
C PRO A 191 -14.38 14.99 3.26
N SER A 192 -13.24 14.81 3.91
CA SER A 192 -11.94 15.24 3.37
C SER A 192 -10.86 14.23 3.71
N PHE A 193 -9.93 14.01 2.77
CA PHE A 193 -8.80 13.12 3.03
C PHE A 193 -7.81 13.82 3.96
N PRO A 194 -7.52 13.26 5.17
CA PRO A 194 -6.75 13.98 6.18
C PRO A 194 -5.37 14.38 5.69
N ALA A 195 -4.99 15.65 5.93
CA ALA A 195 -3.72 16.21 5.47
C ALA A 195 -2.48 15.43 5.98
N ILE A 196 -2.63 14.69 7.08
CA ILE A 196 -1.59 13.80 7.61
C ILE A 196 -1.13 12.76 6.58
N PHE A 197 -1.98 12.31 5.65
CA PHE A 197 -1.59 11.39 4.58
C PHE A 197 -0.82 12.06 3.42
N ASN A 198 -0.49 13.34 3.56
CA ASN A 198 0.31 14.12 2.62
C ASN A 198 1.49 14.83 3.28
N VAL A 199 1.83 14.55 4.56
CA VAL A 199 2.97 15.22 5.20
C VAL A 199 4.31 14.66 4.73
N ILE A 200 4.36 13.37 4.35
CA ILE A 200 5.54 12.79 3.71
C ILE A 200 5.42 13.06 2.21
N GLN A 201 6.36 13.85 1.68
CA GLN A 201 6.47 14.09 0.24
C GLN A 201 7.39 13.04 -0.39
N PRO A 202 6.98 12.36 -1.48
CA PRO A 202 7.82 11.37 -2.14
C PRO A 202 9.19 11.93 -2.52
N ALA A 203 10.26 11.19 -2.23
CA ALA A 203 11.60 11.54 -2.68
C ALA A 203 11.72 11.40 -4.21
N ARG A 204 12.55 12.26 -4.82
CA ARG A 204 12.96 12.15 -6.22
C ARG A 204 14.06 11.09 -6.36
N LYS A 205 13.92 10.22 -7.37
CA LYS A 205 14.95 9.25 -7.75
C LYS A 205 16.25 9.93 -8.18
N GLU A 206 17.34 9.17 -8.12
CA GLU A 206 18.71 9.56 -8.45
C GLU A 206 19.32 10.63 -7.54
N ILE A 207 18.60 11.04 -6.49
CA ILE A 207 19.13 11.91 -5.44
C ILE A 207 19.48 11.08 -4.21
N ASP A 208 18.48 10.46 -3.56
CA ASP A 208 18.69 9.69 -2.33
C ASP A 208 18.51 8.19 -2.51
N PHE A 209 17.89 7.80 -3.61
CA PHE A 209 17.66 6.42 -3.98
C PHE A 209 17.49 6.32 -5.48
N GLY A 210 17.64 5.14 -6.05
CA GLY A 210 17.40 4.88 -7.46
C GLY A 210 17.22 3.40 -7.74
N ASP A 211 16.86 3.07 -8.97
CA ASP A 211 16.70 1.69 -9.39
C ASP A 211 18.07 0.99 -9.41
N VAL A 212 18.10 -0.28 -8.99
CA VAL A 212 19.26 -1.12 -9.29
C VAL A 212 19.27 -1.41 -10.79
N GLY A 213 20.41 -1.19 -11.43
CA GLY A 213 20.55 -1.30 -12.88
C GLY A 213 20.21 -2.71 -13.38
N LYS A 214 19.57 -2.81 -14.55
CA LYS A 214 19.12 -4.10 -15.12
C LYS A 214 20.26 -5.11 -15.34
N ASN A 215 21.50 -4.62 -15.51
CA ASN A 215 22.69 -5.44 -15.71
C ASN A 215 23.43 -5.76 -14.40
N THR A 216 22.97 -5.20 -13.27
CA THR A 216 23.54 -5.49 -11.95
C THR A 216 22.92 -6.79 -11.46
N LEU A 217 23.77 -7.80 -11.21
CA LEU A 217 23.35 -9.04 -10.55
C LEU A 217 22.85 -8.70 -9.14
N VAL A 218 21.53 -8.63 -8.98
CA VAL A 218 20.91 -8.51 -7.67
C VAL A 218 21.14 -9.83 -6.93
N PRO A 219 21.82 -9.84 -5.77
CA PRO A 219 22.14 -11.07 -5.08
C PRO A 219 20.91 -11.92 -4.83
N ARG A 220 21.08 -13.25 -4.94
CA ARG A 220 19.98 -14.21 -4.72
C ARG A 220 19.27 -13.91 -3.41
N GLN A 221 19.95 -13.51 -2.34
CA GLN A 221 19.36 -13.10 -1.06
C GLN A 221 18.23 -12.05 -1.16
N LEU A 222 18.34 -11.07 -2.07
CA LEU A 222 17.28 -10.08 -2.33
C LEU A 222 16.20 -10.63 -3.29
N GLN A 223 16.55 -11.61 -4.14
CA GLN A 223 15.65 -12.25 -5.10
C GLN A 223 14.89 -13.48 -4.52
N THR A 224 15.45 -14.20 -3.54
CA THR A 224 14.91 -15.45 -3.00
C THR A 224 13.75 -15.19 -2.06
N ALA A 225 12.60 -14.99 -2.67
CA ALA A 225 11.43 -15.81 -2.39
C ALA A 225 11.05 -16.74 -3.57
N LEU A 226 11.99 -17.01 -4.50
CA LEU A 226 11.76 -17.88 -5.68
C LEU A 226 12.07 -19.39 -5.47
N TYR A 227 12.62 -19.82 -4.34
CA TYR A 227 13.01 -21.24 -4.13
C TYR A 227 12.84 -21.75 -2.69
N ARG A 228 11.66 -21.60 -2.11
CA ARG A 228 11.20 -22.49 -1.04
C ARG A 228 9.74 -22.79 -1.32
N HIS A 229 9.42 -24.07 -1.46
CA HIS A 229 8.14 -24.65 -1.93
C HIS A 229 8.06 -24.90 -3.46
N LEU A 230 9.00 -25.71 -3.96
CA LEU A 230 8.59 -26.96 -4.61
C LEU A 230 8.32 -27.97 -3.49
#